data_AF-A0A2T3ITL5-F1
#
_entry.id   AF-A0A2T3ITL5-F1
#
_cell.length_a   1.000
_cell.length_b   1.000
_cell.length_c   1.000
_cell.angle_alpha   90.00
_cell.angle_beta   90.00
_cell.angle_gamma   90.00
#
_symmetry.space_group_name_H-M   'P 1'
#
loop_
_entity.id
_entity.type
_entity.pdbx_description
1 polymer ?
#
loop_
_entity_poly.entity_id
_entity_poly.type
_entity_poly.pdbx_seq_one_letter_code
_entity_poly.pdbx_strand_id
1 'polypeptide(L)' 'MEKKSYRDILMEYFGGDIASIVGCGLDRAGGHYTCDVQNKAIALYEKNIDEFNRLPIGARRQIIADFVTSGIKPDGYV' A
#
# COMPACT_ATOMS: atom_id res chain seq x y z
N MET A 1 -6.93 -23.00 6.93
CA MET A 1 -7.38 -21.60 7.04
C MET A 1 -6.81 -20.87 5.83
N GLU A 2 -7.65 -20.41 4.91
CA GLU A 2 -7.19 -19.65 3.75
C GLU A 2 -6.53 -18.37 4.24
N LYS A 3 -5.31 -18.08 3.78
CA LYS A 3 -4.58 -16.88 4.20
C LYS A 3 -5.18 -15.72 3.40
N LYS A 4 -6.00 -14.88 4.05
CA LYS A 4 -6.55 -13.67 3.41
C LYS A 4 -5.41 -12.80 2.86
N SER A 5 -5.59 -12.26 1.66
CA SER A 5 -4.63 -11.30 1.08
C SER A 5 -4.68 -9.97 1.83
N TYR A 6 -3.64 -9.14 1.70
CA TYR A 6 -3.68 -7.81 2.30
C TYR A 6 -4.78 -6.95 1.70
N ARG A 7 -5.09 -7.16 0.42
CA ARG A 7 -6.26 -6.56 -0.25
C ARG A 7 -7.57 -6.91 0.45
N ASP A 8 -7.80 -8.18 0.78
CA ASP A 8 -9.06 -8.61 1.40
C ASP A 8 -9.21 -8.00 2.81
N ILE A 9 -8.12 -7.99 3.58
CA ILE A 9 -8.09 -7.36 4.90
C ILE A 9 -8.42 -5.87 4.78
N LEU A 10 -7.70 -5.13 3.94
CA LEU A 10 -7.89 -3.69 3.83
C LEU A 10 -9.24 -3.30 3.22
N MET A 11 -9.83 -4.15 2.37
CA MET A 11 -11.18 -3.93 1.84
C MET A 11 -12.21 -3.90 2.97
N GLU A 12 -12.10 -4.78 3.96
CA GLU A 12 -13.01 -4.86 5.11
C GLU A 12 -12.93 -3.62 6.02
N TYR A 13 -11.76 -3.01 6.16
CA TYR A 13 -11.53 -1.91 7.11
C TYR A 13 -11.54 -0.50 6.49
N PHE A 14 -11.10 -0.35 5.24
CA PHE A 14 -10.82 0.96 4.63
C PHE A 14 -11.54 1.18 3.28
N GLY A 15 -12.18 0.14 2.73
CA GLY A 15 -12.88 0.22 1.45
C GLY A 15 -12.00 0.06 0.20
N GLY A 16 -12.59 0.33 -0.97
CA GLY A 16 -12.09 -0.14 -2.26
C GLY A 16 -10.75 0.46 -2.72
N ASP A 17 -10.53 1.76 -2.52
CA ASP A 17 -9.36 2.45 -3.06
C ASP A 17 -8.08 2.09 -2.32
N ILE A 18 -8.12 2.14 -0.98
CA ILE A 18 -6.98 1.73 -0.14
C ILE A 18 -6.67 0.24 -0.37
N ALA A 19 -7.68 -0.63 -0.43
CA ALA A 19 -7.46 -2.04 -0.72
C ALA A 19 -6.83 -2.27 -2.12
N SER A 20 -7.27 -1.51 -3.13
CA SER A 20 -6.76 -1.62 -4.50
C SER A 20 -5.34 -1.10 -4.65
N ILE A 21 -4.93 -0.10 -3.88
CA ILE A 21 -3.61 0.52 -3.99
C ILE A 21 -2.65 -0.07 -2.97
N VAL A 22 -2.96 0.07 -1.68
CA VAL A 22 -2.11 -0.37 -0.58
C VAL A 22 -2.11 -1.88 -0.47
N GLY A 23 -3.29 -2.52 -0.51
CA GLY A 23 -3.42 -3.98 -0.42
C GLY A 23 -2.69 -4.69 -1.56
N CYS A 24 -2.97 -4.29 -2.82
CA CYS A 24 -2.24 -4.84 -3.96
C CYS A 24 -0.75 -4.49 -3.96
N GLY A 25 -0.35 -3.35 -3.40
CA GLY A 25 1.05 -2.98 -3.23
C GLY A 25 1.78 -3.92 -2.27
N LEU A 26 1.18 -4.19 -1.12
CA LEU A 26 1.69 -5.16 -0.13
C LEU A 26 1.76 -6.58 -0.69
N ASP A 27 0.71 -7.01 -1.41
CA ASP A 27 0.70 -8.31 -2.08
C ASP A 27 1.81 -8.41 -3.13
N ARG A 28 2.03 -7.35 -3.91
CA ARG A 28 3.09 -7.28 -4.94
C ARG A 28 4.49 -7.32 -4.33
N ALA A 29 4.69 -6.61 -3.23
CA ALA A 29 5.95 -6.58 -2.51
C ALA A 29 6.40 -7.99 -2.06
N GLY A 30 5.42 -8.86 -1.80
CA GLY A 30 5.65 -10.21 -1.28
C GLY A 30 6.14 -10.17 0.16
N GLY A 31 5.95 -11.27 0.89
CA GLY A 31 6.43 -11.40 2.27
C GLY A 31 5.39 -11.13 3.35
N HIS A 32 5.87 -10.92 4.58
CA HIS A 32 5.05 -10.76 5.77
C HIS A 32 5.35 -9.43 6.46
N TYR A 33 4.40 -8.52 6.37
CA TYR A 33 4.49 -7.18 6.94
C TYR A 33 3.72 -7.11 8.25
N THR A 34 4.37 -6.56 9.28
CA THR A 34 3.72 -6.27 10.57
C THR A 34 2.63 -5.23 10.40
N CYS A 35 1.72 -5.13 11.37
CA CYS A 35 0.68 -4.09 11.38
C CYS A 35 1.30 -2.69 11.29
N ASP A 36 2.46 -2.45 11.91
CA ASP A 36 3.14 -1.15 11.85
C ASP A 36 3.58 -0.80 10.42
N VAL A 37 4.08 -1.76 9.65
CA VAL A 37 4.47 -1.53 8.25
C VAL A 37 3.24 -1.27 7.38
N GLN A 38 2.16 -2.03 7.61
CA GLN A 38 0.90 -1.81 6.90
C GLN A 38 0.33 -0.42 7.20
N ASN A 39 0.31 0.01 8.47
CA ASN A 39 -0.15 1.33 8.88
C ASN A 39 0.71 2.45 8.28
N LYS A 40 2.04 2.25 8.18
CA LYS A 40 2.92 3.20 7.49
C LYS A 40 2.61 3.30 5.99
N ALA A 41 2.29 2.20 5.34
CA ALA A 41 1.92 2.19 3.92
C ALA A 41 0.57 2.88 3.67
N ILE A 42 -0.41 2.68 4.56
CA ILE A 42 -1.69 3.40 4.54
C ILE A 42 -1.44 4.89 4.72
N ALA A 43 -0.67 5.28 5.75
CA ALA A 43 -0.37 6.68 6.02
C ALA A 43 0.38 7.35 4.85
N LEU A 44 1.27 6.64 4.17
CA LEU A 44 1.94 7.13 2.96
C LEU A 44 0.92 7.44 1.85
N TYR A 45 -0.03 6.53 1.60
CA TYR A 45 -1.08 6.74 0.59
C TYR A 45 -1.99 7.91 0.96
N GLU A 46 -2.50 7.96 2.19
CA GLU A 46 -3.46 8.97 2.63
C GLU A 46 -2.86 10.38 2.61
N LYS A 47 -1.60 10.54 3.06
CA LYS A 47 -0.92 11.85 3.07
C LYS A 47 -0.62 12.39 1.67
N ASN A 48 -0.53 11.52 0.67
CA ASN A 48 -0.10 11.86 -0.68
C ASN A 48 -1.18 11.48 -1.71
N ILE A 49 -2.45 11.44 -1.31
CA ILE A 49 -3.55 10.91 -2.13
C ILE A 49 -3.66 11.64 -3.48
N ASP A 50 -3.44 12.96 -3.49
CA ASP A 50 -3.50 13.77 -4.70
C ASP A 50 -2.39 13.41 -5.69
N GLU A 51 -1.18 13.12 -5.20
CA GLU A 51 -0.06 12.71 -6.02
C GLU A 51 -0.25 11.29 -6.55
N PHE A 52 -0.72 10.37 -5.69
CA PHE A 52 -1.10 9.03 -6.11
C PHE A 52 -2.17 9.08 -7.20
N ASN A 53 -3.17 9.95 -7.06
CA ASN A 53 -4.26 10.08 -8.04
C ASN A 53 -3.82 10.61 -9.40
N ARG A 54 -2.66 11.26 -9.51
CA ARG A 54 -2.06 11.67 -10.79
C ARG A 54 -1.33 10.55 -11.51
N LEU A 55 -1.03 9.46 -10.81
CA LEU A 55 -0.26 8.35 -11.36
C LEU A 55 -1.16 7.24 -11.93
N PRO A 56 -0.69 6.47 -12.91
CA PRO A 56 -1.34 5.22 -13.29
C PRO A 56 -1.42 4.24 -12.13
N ILE A 57 -2.50 3.45 -12.04
CA ILE A 57 -2.74 2.51 -10.93
C ILE A 57 -1.56 1.54 -10.67
N GLY A 58 -0.87 1.11 -11.73
CA GLY A 58 0.30 0.25 -11.61
C GLY A 58 1.48 0.90 -10.88
N ALA A 59 1.70 2.19 -11.09
CA ALA A 59 2.74 2.97 -10.44
C ALA A 59 2.40 3.24 -8.97
N ARG A 60 1.13 3.56 -8.67
CA ARG A 60 0.64 3.70 -7.28
C ARG A 60 0.95 2.47 -6.44
N ARG A 61 0.64 1.28 -6.97
CA ARG A 61 0.91 0.00 -6.30
C ARG A 61 2.41 -0.28 -6.17
N GLN A 62 3.21 0.13 -7.16
CA GLN A 62 4.66 -0.05 -7.12
C GLN A 62 5.30 0.80 -6.03
N ILE A 63 4.89 2.05 -5.88
CA ILE A 63 5.37 2.95 -4.83
C ILE A 63 5.18 2.33 -3.43
N ILE A 64 4.00 1.75 -3.18
CA ILE A 64 3.74 1.04 -1.92
C ILE A 64 4.68 -0.17 -1.77
N ALA A 65 4.85 -0.96 -2.82
CA ALA A 65 5.71 -2.14 -2.78
C ALA A 65 7.17 -1.78 -2.50
N ASP A 66 7.69 -0.75 -3.16
CA ASP A 66 9.05 -0.26 -2.99
C ASP A 66 9.25 0.32 -1.57
N PHE A 67 8.24 1.04 -1.04
CA PHE A 67 8.28 1.59 0.31
C PHE A 67 8.41 0.50 1.39
N VAL A 68 7.60 -0.56 1.30
CA VAL A 68 7.59 -1.60 2.34
C VAL A 68 8.77 -2.57 2.24
N THR A 69 9.37 -2.71 1.06
CA THR A 69 10.56 -3.56 0.86
C THR A 69 11.87 -2.86 1.18
N SER A 70 12.01 -1.58 0.81
CA SER A 70 13.22 -0.81 1.06
C SER A 70 13.27 -0.20 2.46
N GLY A 71 12.11 0.04 3.08
CA GLY A 71 12.01 0.81 4.33
C GLY A 71 12.31 2.30 4.15
N ILE A 72 12.52 2.75 2.91
CA ILE A 72 12.85 4.13 2.54
C ILE A 72 11.63 4.76 1.87
N LYS A 73 11.29 5.99 2.25
CA LYS A 73 10.24 6.74 1.56
C LYS A 73 10.72 7.10 0.14
N PRO A 74 9.89 6.89 -0.90
CA PRO A 74 10.24 7.35 -2.23
C PRO A 74 10.44 8.87 -2.23
N ASP A 75 11.43 9.35 -2.98
CA ASP A 75 11.73 10.78 -3.08
C ASP A 75 10.48 11.58 -3.49
N GLY A 76 10.20 12.65 -2.75
CA GLY A 76 9.01 13.50 -2.96
C GLY A 76 7.79 13.17 -2.09
N TYR A 77 7.79 12.05 -1.35
CA TYR A 77 6.67 11.66 -0.49
C TYR A 77 6.93 11.94 0.99
N VAL A 78 5.94 12.52 1.69
CA VAL A 78 6.05 12.99 3.09
C VAL A 78 5.74 11.95 4.17
#